data_AF-W4EKC3-F1
#
_entry.id   AF-W4EKC3-F1
#
_cell.length_a   1.000
_cell.length_b   1.000
_cell.length_c   1.000
_cell.angle_alpha   90.00
_cell.angle_beta   90.00
_cell.angle_gamma   90.00
#
_symmetry.space_group_name_H-M   'P 1'
#
loop_
_entity.id
_entity.type
_entity.pdbx_description
1 polymer ?
#
loop_
_entity_poly.entity_id
_entity_poly.type
_entity_poly.pdbx_seq_one_letter_code
_entity_poly.pdbx_strand_id
1 'polypeptide(L)'
;MKRFFLLTSALAMLWVGIMLLLNWTLVEWINYTFLFGLTAAIISACINIWQTRFFSVFTRGFRSLGHFIIPMNKSRSLERANQQLANDANLNQFKQKIAQVLFFSISSLAASSIFVSIIGLIFYY
;
A
#
# COMPACT_ATOMS: atom_id res chain seq x y z
N MET A 1 -1.57 5.24 -16.11
CA MET A 1 -1.56 6.72 -16.11
C MET A 1 -2.96 7.30 -16.21
N LYS A 2 -3.69 7.25 -17.35
CA LYS A 2 -5.04 7.87 -17.48
C LYS A 2 -6.03 7.47 -16.37
N ARG A 3 -6.11 6.17 -16.05
CA ARG A 3 -6.97 5.65 -14.96
C ARG A 3 -6.59 6.18 -13.58
N PHE A 4 -5.32 6.48 -13.34
CA PHE A 4 -4.82 6.98 -12.06
C PHE A 4 -5.26 8.42 -11.86
N PHE A 5 -5.10 9.25 -12.89
CA PHE A 5 -5.57 10.64 -12.88
C PHE A 5 -7.10 10.73 -12.73
N LEU A 6 -7.85 9.85 -13.38
CA LEU A 6 -9.31 9.79 -13.21
C LEU A 6 -9.71 9.43 -11.78
N LEU A 7 -9.09 8.41 -11.19
CA LEU A 7 -9.38 7.99 -9.82
C LEU A 7 -8.97 9.03 -8.77
N THR A 8 -7.78 9.61 -8.91
CA THR A 8 -7.30 10.69 -8.03
C THR A 8 -8.22 11.91 -8.10
N SER A 9 -8.62 12.34 -9.30
CA SER A 9 -9.55 13.46 -9.46
C SER A 9 -10.93 13.15 -8.88
N ALA A 10 -11.46 11.94 -9.06
CA ALA A 10 -12.74 11.54 -8.50
C ALA A 10 -12.71 11.50 -6.96
N LEU A 11 -11.63 10.99 -6.37
CA LEU A 11 -11.43 11.00 -4.92
C LEU A 11 -11.27 12.42 -4.37
N ALA A 12 -10.66 13.32 -5.13
CA ALA A 12 -10.53 14.72 -4.73
C ALA A 12 -11.88 15.42 -4.68
N MET A 13 -12.73 15.21 -5.70
CA MET A 13 -14.12 15.69 -5.69
C MET A 13 -14.91 15.11 -4.52
N LEU A 14 -14.70 13.83 -4.20
CA LEU A 14 -15.35 13.19 -3.06
C LEU A 14 -14.97 13.86 -1.73
N TRP A 15 -13.69 14.20 -1.54
CA TRP A 15 -13.25 14.95 -0.34
C TRP A 15 -13.91 16.33 -0.20
N VAL A 16 -14.12 17.03 -1.31
CA VAL A 16 -14.86 18.29 -1.31
C VAL A 16 -16.33 18.06 -0.96
N GLY A 17 -16.94 16.99 -1.47
CA GLY A 17 -18.30 16.60 -1.09
C GLY A 17 -18.45 16.27 0.40
N ILE A 18 -17.48 15.56 0.98
CA ILE A 18 -17.43 15.26 2.43
C ILE A 18 -17.39 16.56 3.25
N MET A 19 -16.57 17.53 2.84
CA MET A 19 -16.50 18.84 3.51
C MET A 19 -17.87 19.52 3.58
N LEU A 20 -18.60 19.54 2.46
CA LEU A 20 -19.92 20.18 2.36
C LEU A 20 -20.98 19.45 3.18
N LEU A 21 -20.93 18.12 3.25
CA LEU A 21 -21.92 17.32 3.99
C LEU A 21 -21.73 17.41 5.51
N LEU A 22 -20.49 17.49 5.97
CA LEU A 22 -20.16 17.46 7.40
C LEU A 22 -19.98 18.86 8.00
N ASN A 23 -20.10 19.93 7.19
CA ASN A 23 -19.93 21.33 7.60
C ASN A 23 -18.62 21.58 8.37
N TRP A 24 -17.55 20.87 7.99
CA TRP A 24 -16.26 21.02 8.64
C TRP A 24 -15.66 22.39 8.39
N THR A 25 -14.96 22.92 9.39
CA THR A 25 -14.14 24.11 9.20
C THR A 25 -12.99 23.83 8.23
N LEU A 26 -12.51 24.87 7.53
CA LEU A 26 -11.39 24.75 6.59
C LEU A 26 -10.16 24.08 7.23
N VAL A 27 -9.85 24.44 8.48
CA VAL A 27 -8.72 23.89 9.24
C VAL A 27 -8.90 22.40 9.55
N GLU A 28 -10.09 22.00 10.03
CA GLU A 28 -10.38 20.60 10.31
C GLU A 28 -10.29 19.74 9.06
N TRP A 29 -10.86 20.24 7.95
CA TRP A 29 -10.82 19.54 6.68
C TRP A 29 -9.38 19.36 6.17
N ILE A 30 -8.53 20.39 6.25
CA ILE A 30 -7.10 20.29 5.89
C ILE A 30 -6.38 19.26 6.75
N ASN A 31 -6.63 19.25 8.06
CA ASN A 31 -5.97 18.32 8.98
C ASN A 31 -6.41 16.87 8.74
N TYR A 32 -7.71 16.61 8.56
CA TYR A 32 -8.21 15.26 8.30
C TYR A 32 -7.76 14.74 6.93
N THR A 33 -7.82 15.56 5.89
CA THR A 33 -7.33 15.19 4.56
C THR A 33 -5.83 14.90 4.59
N PHE A 34 -5.03 15.71 5.29
CA PHE A 34 -3.60 15.47 5.46
C PHE A 34 -3.32 14.15 6.19
N LEU A 35 -3.99 13.92 7.33
CA LEU A 35 -3.80 12.72 8.14
C LEU A 35 -4.16 11.44 7.36
N PHE A 36 -5.29 11.45 6.65
CA PHE A 36 -5.69 10.33 5.79
C PHE A 36 -4.71 10.14 4.63
N GLY A 37 -4.25 11.22 4.02
CA GLY A 37 -3.24 11.18 2.96
C GLY A 37 -1.93 10.55 3.42
N LEU A 38 -1.43 10.97 4.58
CA LEU A 38 -0.20 10.45 5.17
C LEU A 38 -0.33 8.98 5.56
N THR A 39 -1.45 8.60 6.19
CA THR A 39 -1.72 7.20 6.56
C THR A 39 -1.78 6.30 5.32
N ALA A 40 -2.49 6.74 4.27
CA ALA A 40 -2.56 6.02 3.00
C ALA A 40 -1.19 5.92 2.32
N ALA A 41 -0.36 6.98 2.37
CA ALA A 41 0.99 6.95 1.83
C ALA A 41 1.88 5.90 2.52
N ILE A 42 1.81 5.82 3.86
CA ILE A 42 2.52 4.79 4.64
C ILE A 42 2.07 3.39 4.24
N ILE A 43 0.76 3.14 4.16
CA ILE A 43 0.23 1.84 3.75
C ILE A 43 0.68 1.50 2.33
N SER A 44 0.66 2.46 1.41
CA SER A 44 1.16 2.27 0.04
C SER A 44 2.64 1.89 0.01
N ALA A 45 3.46 2.55 0.82
CA ALA A 45 4.88 2.23 0.97
C ALA A 45 5.07 0.80 1.50
N CYS A 46 4.30 0.39 2.51
CA CYS A 46 4.32 -0.99 3.02
C CYS A 46 3.96 -2.02 1.93
N ILE A 47 2.93 -1.74 1.12
CA ILE A 47 2.55 -2.61 -0.01
C ILE A 47 3.67 -2.69 -1.04
N ASN A 48 4.33 -1.57 -1.33
CA ASN A 48 5.45 -1.55 -2.27
C ASN A 48 6.65 -2.38 -1.75
N ILE A 49 7.01 -2.25 -0.47
CA ILE A 49 8.04 -3.07 0.18
C ILE A 49 7.68 -4.56 0.12
N TRP A 50 6.40 -4.89 0.31
CA TRP A 50 5.93 -6.26 0.19
C TRP A 50 6.01 -6.78 -1.25
N GLN A 51 5.57 -5.98 -2.23
CA GLN A 51 5.56 -6.34 -3.65
C GLN A 51 6.95 -6.51 -4.25
N THR A 52 7.91 -5.67 -3.83
CA THR A 52 9.33 -5.77 -4.21
C THR A 52 10.02 -7.01 -3.65
N ARG A 53 9.31 -7.83 -2.85
CA ARG A 53 9.81 -9.04 -2.20
C ARG A 53 11.05 -8.76 -1.34
N PHE A 54 11.21 -7.53 -0.84
CA PHE A 54 12.34 -7.13 0.00
C PHE A 54 12.54 -8.09 1.18
N PHE A 55 11.44 -8.41 1.87
CA PHE A 55 11.44 -9.39 2.96
C PHE A 55 11.87 -10.80 2.53
N SER A 56 11.65 -11.19 1.27
CA SER A 56 12.10 -12.50 0.78
C SER A 56 13.62 -12.58 0.65
N VAL A 57 14.27 -11.48 0.26
CA VAL A 57 15.74 -11.40 0.17
C VAL A 57 16.34 -11.43 1.57
N PHE A 58 15.78 -10.62 2.48
CA PHE A 58 16.17 -10.57 3.88
C PHE A 58 16.04 -11.95 4.55
N THR A 59 14.85 -12.57 4.48
CA THR A 59 14.59 -13.89 5.09
C THR A 59 15.40 -15.01 4.45
N ARG A 60 15.71 -14.96 3.15
CA ARG A 60 16.64 -15.90 2.51
C ARG A 60 18.06 -15.77 3.07
N GLY A 61 18.54 -14.54 3.26
CA GLY A 61 19.84 -14.29 3.91
C GLY A 61 19.90 -14.88 5.32
N PHE A 62 18.88 -14.60 6.14
CA PHE A 62 18.77 -15.18 7.50
C PHE A 62 18.63 -16.71 7.48
N ARG A 63 17.91 -17.30 6.52
CA ARG A 63 17.80 -18.75 6.39
C ARG A 63 19.13 -19.41 5.98
N SER A 64 19.91 -18.73 5.13
CA SER A 64 21.26 -19.17 4.76
C SER A 64 22.20 -19.17 5.96
N LEU A 65 22.12 -18.14 6.81
CA LEU A 65 22.88 -18.05 8.06
C LEU A 65 22.38 -19.04 9.13
N GLY A 66 21.06 -19.25 9.21
CA GLY A 66 20.46 -20.20 10.14
C GLY A 66 20.89 -21.64 9.92
N HIS A 67 21.14 -22.04 8.66
CA HIS A 67 21.73 -23.35 8.34
C HIS A 67 23.13 -23.55 8.93
N PHE A 68 23.88 -22.48 9.20
CA PHE A 68 25.18 -22.54 9.87
C PHE A 68 25.07 -22.61 11.40
N ILE A 69 24.03 -22.03 11.99
CA ILE A 69 23.91 -21.87 13.45
C ILE A 69 23.00 -22.94 14.09
N ILE A 70 21.95 -23.37 13.40
CA ILE A 70 21.00 -24.37 13.89
C ILE A 70 20.73 -25.36 12.75
N PRO A 71 21.21 -26.62 12.83
CA PRO A 71 20.80 -27.67 11.90
C PRO A 71 19.36 -28.08 12.27
N MET A 72 18.42 -27.17 12.08
CA MET A 72 17.01 -27.40 12.39
C MET A 72 16.51 -28.39 11.34
N ASN A 73 16.07 -29.54 11.83
CA ASN A 73 15.58 -30.68 11.07
C ASN A 73 14.48 -30.20 10.11
N LYS A 74 14.88 -29.90 8.87
CA LYS A 74 14.04 -29.24 7.87
C LYS A 74 13.02 -30.27 7.41
N SER A 75 11.81 -30.18 7.96
CA SER A 75 10.73 -31.10 7.63
C SER A 75 10.51 -31.15 6.12
N ARG A 76 10.78 -32.31 5.52
CA ARG A 76 10.65 -32.56 4.08
C ARG A 76 9.23 -32.28 3.57
N SER A 77 8.21 -32.44 4.40
CA SER A 77 6.82 -32.12 4.04
C SER A 77 6.60 -30.62 3.91
N LEU A 78 7.18 -29.81 4.80
CA LEU A 78 7.13 -28.34 4.76
C LEU A 78 7.90 -27.77 3.56
N GLU A 79 8.98 -28.42 3.14
CA GLU A 79 9.74 -28.02 1.96
C GLU A 79 8.98 -28.32 0.67
N ARG A 80 8.35 -29.50 0.56
CA ARG A 80 7.48 -29.85 -0.58
C ARG A 80 6.26 -28.95 -0.67
N ALA A 81 5.61 -28.66 0.46
CA ALA A 81 4.46 -27.75 0.50
C ALA A 81 4.84 -26.33 0.05
N ASN A 82 5.99 -25.82 0.50
CA ASN A 82 6.50 -24.52 0.04
C ASN A 82 6.86 -24.53 -1.45
N GLN A 83 7.42 -25.62 -1.98
CA GLN A 83 7.71 -25.74 -3.42
C GLN A 83 6.42 -25.77 -4.25
N GLN A 84 5.40 -26.51 -3.82
CA GLN A 84 4.10 -26.55 -4.48
C GLN A 84 3.45 -25.16 -4.48
N LEU A 85 3.44 -24.45 -3.34
CA LEU A 85 2.91 -23.08 -3.24
C LEU A 85 3.72 -22.05 -4.03
N ALA A 86 5.03 -22.23 -4.16
CA ALA A 86 5.89 -21.35 -4.96
C ALA A 86 5.68 -21.54 -6.46
N ASN A 87 5.39 -22.78 -6.89
CA ASN A 87 5.18 -23.15 -8.28
C ASN A 87 3.73 -22.96 -8.76
N ASP A 88 2.79 -22.65 -7.86
CA ASP A 88 1.43 -22.30 -8.24
C ASP A 88 1.40 -20.92 -8.92
N ALA A 89 1.37 -20.95 -10.26
CA ALA A 89 1.32 -19.76 -11.09
C ALA A 89 0.04 -18.93 -10.85
N ASN A 90 -1.08 -19.59 -10.54
CA ASN A 90 -2.37 -18.92 -10.36
C ASN A 90 -2.36 -18.12 -9.04
N LEU A 91 -1.86 -18.74 -7.96
CA LEU A 91 -1.73 -18.08 -6.67
C LEU A 91 -0.78 -16.86 -6.72
N ASN A 92 0.34 -16.99 -7.43
CA ASN A 92 1.29 -15.90 -7.60
C ASN A 92 0.71 -14.75 -8.43
N GLN A 93 0.00 -15.06 -9.52
CA GLN A 93 -0.68 -14.05 -10.34
C GLN A 93 -1.78 -13.34 -9.55
N PHE A 94 -2.56 -14.07 -8.75
CA PHE A 94 -3.59 -13.49 -7.89
C PHE A 94 -3.00 -12.51 -6.87
N LYS A 95 -1.94 -12.91 -6.16
CA LYS A 95 -1.24 -12.03 -5.21
C LYS A 95 -0.70 -10.78 -5.87
N GLN A 96 -0.08 -10.92 -7.05
CA GLN A 96 0.43 -9.77 -7.80
C GLN A 96 -0.67 -8.83 -8.28
N LYS A 97 -1.78 -9.36 -8.82
CA LYS A 97 -2.92 -8.55 -9.27
C LYS A 97 -3.55 -7.78 -8.10
N ILE A 98 -3.77 -8.44 -6.97
CA ILE A 98 -4.33 -7.78 -5.79
C ILE A 98 -3.38 -6.72 -5.24
N ALA A 99 -2.10 -7.04 -5.09
CA ALA A 99 -1.11 -6.07 -4.61
C ALA A 99 -1.06 -4.85 -5.52
N GLN A 100 -1.09 -5.05 -6.84
CA GLN A 100 -1.07 -3.95 -7.81
C GLN A 100 -2.35 -3.10 -7.76
N VAL A 101 -3.52 -3.72 -7.64
CA VAL A 101 -4.79 -2.99 -7.49
C VAL A 101 -4.84 -2.21 -6.18
N LEU A 102 -4.44 -2.83 -5.07
CA LEU A 102 -4.39 -2.17 -3.76
C LEU A 102 -3.39 -1.01 -3.76
N PHE A 103 -2.18 -1.24 -4.24
CA PHE A 103 -1.14 -0.21 -4.34
C PHE A 103 -1.64 0.99 -5.16
N PHE A 104 -2.28 0.72 -6.30
CA PHE A 104 -2.80 1.75 -7.18
C PHE A 104 -3.93 2.56 -6.53
N SER A 105 -4.89 1.90 -5.90
CA SER A 105 -6.01 2.56 -5.23
C SER A 105 -5.56 3.37 -4.02
N ILE A 106 -4.69 2.82 -3.18
CA ILE A 106 -4.20 3.47 -1.96
C ILE A 106 -3.26 4.63 -2.31
N SER A 107 -2.41 4.47 -3.33
CA SER A 107 -1.59 5.57 -3.86
C SER A 107 -2.44 6.70 -4.43
N SER A 108 -3.54 6.36 -5.12
CA SER A 108 -4.47 7.37 -5.65
C SER A 108 -5.15 8.13 -4.52
N LEU A 109 -5.56 7.43 -3.46
CA LEU A 109 -6.15 8.04 -2.27
C LEU A 109 -5.14 8.95 -1.55
N ALA A 110 -3.91 8.48 -1.35
CA ALA A 110 -2.85 9.27 -0.72
C ALA A 110 -2.58 10.56 -1.50
N ALA A 111 -2.37 10.45 -2.81
CA ALA A 111 -2.14 11.60 -3.69
C ALA A 111 -3.32 12.58 -3.63
N SER A 112 -4.55 12.09 -3.79
CA SER A 112 -5.75 12.92 -3.73
C SER A 112 -5.85 13.69 -2.41
N SER A 113 -5.72 13.00 -1.27
CA SER A 113 -5.90 13.62 0.04
C SER A 113 -4.81 14.67 0.33
N ILE A 114 -3.56 14.41 -0.08
CA ILE A 114 -2.45 15.37 0.06
C ILE A 114 -2.67 16.58 -0.86
N PHE A 115 -3.05 16.38 -2.11
CA PHE A 115 -3.33 17.48 -3.05
C PHE A 115 -4.44 18.39 -2.53
N VAL A 116 -5.53 17.80 -2.04
CA VAL A 116 -6.66 18.53 -1.47
C VAL A 116 -6.23 19.33 -0.24
N SER A 117 -5.43 18.74 0.65
CA SER A 117 -4.89 19.41 1.83
C SER A 117 -4.02 20.62 1.46
N ILE A 118 -3.13 20.47 0.48
CA ILE A 118 -2.28 21.56 -0.01
C ILE A 118 -3.12 22.70 -0.60
N ILE A 119 -4.12 22.37 -1.43
CA ILE A 119 -5.03 23.36 -2.00
C ILE A 119 -5.78 24.08 -0.88
N GLY A 120 -6.31 23.34 0.10
CA GLY A 120 -6.97 23.92 1.27
C GLY A 120 -6.06 24.87 2.05
N LEU A 121 -4.79 24.50 2.23
CA LEU A 121 -3.79 25.33 2.89
C LEU A 121 -3.54 26.66 2.14
N ILE A 122 -3.47 26.60 0.81
CA ILE A 122 -3.31 27.79 -0.05
C ILE A 122 -4.51 28.73 0.05
N PHE A 123 -5.72 28.20 0.21
CA PHE A 123 -6.92 29.03 0.41
C PHE A 123 -7.05 29.58 1.84
N TYR A 124 -6.46 28.90 2.82
CA TYR A 124 -6.53 29.29 4.21
C TYR A 124 -5.58 30.45 4.56
N TYR A 125 -4.41 30.50 3.90
CA TYR A 125 -3.38 31.52 4.11
C TYR A 125 -3.45 32.63 3.06
#